data_AF-A0A3C1E1R0-F1
#
_entry.id   AF-A0A3C1E1R0-F1
#
_cell.length_a   1.000
_cell.length_b   1.000
_cell.length_c   1.000
_cell.angle_alpha   90.00
_cell.angle_beta   90.00
_cell.angle_gamma   90.00
#
_symmetry.space_group_name_H-M   'P 1'
#
loop_
_entity.id
_entity.type
_entity.pdbx_description
1 polymer ?
#
loop_
_entity_poly.entity_id
_entity_poly.type
_entity_poly.pdbx_seq_one_letter_code
_entity_poly.pdbx_strand_id
1 'polypeptide(L)'
;CENCSGDGTIKIEMGFLPDVYVVCEVCDGARYNRETLAVHYKGKNIAEVLDMPISEAAEFFEAISSIHRFLKTLVEVGLGYVRLGQSATTLSGGEAQRVKLATELQKRSMGRSIYVLDEPTTGLHFEDVRKLLLVLNGLVDKGNTV
;
A
#
# COMPACT_ATOMS: atom_id res chain seq x y z
N CYS A 1 -19.87 2.17 2.39
CA CYS A 1 -20.67 3.03 3.28
C CYS A 1 -21.21 4.14 2.39
N GLU A 2 -22.53 4.27 2.29
CA GLU A 2 -23.15 5.24 1.36
C GLU A 2 -22.86 6.69 1.77
N ASN A 3 -22.76 6.96 3.08
CA ASN A 3 -22.55 8.30 3.60
C ASN A 3 -21.18 8.92 3.25
N CYS A 4 -20.13 8.10 3.21
CA CYS A 4 -18.77 8.55 2.88
C CYS A 4 -18.25 7.95 1.56
N SER A 5 -19.13 7.41 0.73
CA SER A 5 -18.77 6.75 -0.55
C SER A 5 -17.67 5.68 -0.47
N GLY A 6 -17.46 5.10 0.72
CA GLY A 6 -16.39 4.12 0.97
C GLY A 6 -15.02 4.69 1.37
N ASP A 7 -14.85 6.01 1.50
CA ASP A 7 -13.57 6.60 1.90
C ASP A 7 -13.26 6.37 3.39
N GLY A 8 -14.32 6.26 4.22
CA GLY A 8 -14.21 6.18 5.68
C GLY A 8 -14.01 7.54 6.33
N THR A 9 -13.75 8.58 5.53
CA THR A 9 -13.68 9.97 5.94
C THR A 9 -14.63 10.82 5.10
N ILE A 10 -14.98 11.99 5.62
CA ILE A 10 -15.76 13.02 4.93
C ILE A 10 -14.87 14.24 4.80
N LYS A 11 -14.78 14.76 3.57
CA LYS A 11 -14.04 15.97 3.26
C LYS A 11 -14.88 17.19 3.61
N ILE A 12 -14.35 18.07 4.46
CA ILE A 12 -14.94 19.36 4.80
C ILE A 12 -14.15 20.43 4.05
N GLU A 13 -14.82 21.10 3.12
CA GLU A 13 -14.22 22.22 2.39
C GLU A 13 -14.11 23.45 3.30
N MET A 14 -12.89 23.96 3.42
CA MET A 14 -12.59 25.13 4.20
C MET A 14 -12.20 26.26 3.24
N GLY A 15 -13.03 27.29 3.07
CA GLY A 15 -12.88 28.25 1.96
C GLY A 15 -11.49 28.86 1.76
N PHE A 16 -10.75 29.16 2.84
CA PHE A 16 -9.39 29.73 2.80
C PHE A 16 -8.31 28.81 3.40
N LEU A 17 -8.69 27.70 4.01
CA LEU A 17 -7.76 26.79 4.68
C LEU A 17 -7.68 25.48 3.90
N PRO A 18 -6.63 24.66 4.10
CA PRO A 18 -6.62 23.32 3.56
C PRO A 18 -7.84 22.53 4.02
N ASP A 19 -8.41 21.76 3.10
CA ASP A 19 -9.55 20.89 3.39
C ASP A 19 -9.22 19.91 4.52
N VAL A 20 -10.20 19.67 5.39
CA VAL A 20 -10.03 18.78 6.54
C VAL A 20 -10.83 17.49 6.30
N TYR A 21 -10.24 16.36 6.66
CA TYR A 21 -10.90 15.06 6.59
C TYR A 21 -11.30 14.63 7.99
N VAL A 22 -12.60 14.41 8.21
CA VAL A 22 -13.14 13.90 9.48
C VAL A 22 -13.56 12.45 9.31
N VAL A 23 -13.48 11.66 10.37
CA VAL A 23 -13.94 10.26 10.35
C VAL A 23 -15.44 10.23 10.10
N CYS A 24 -15.90 9.32 9.23
CA CYS A 24 -17.32 9.16 8.94
C CYS A 24 -18.05 8.58 10.15
N GLU A 25 -18.95 9.37 10.75
CA GLU A 25 -19.71 9.00 11.96
C GLU A 25 -20.62 7.77 11.76
N VAL A 26 -21.05 7.49 10.53
CA VAL A 26 -21.97 6.37 10.23
C VAL A 26 -21.28 5.01 10.25
N CYS A 27 -20.05 4.95 9.74
CA CYS A 27 -19.28 3.71 9.67
C CYS A 27 -18.06 3.69 10.59
N ASP A 28 -17.85 4.75 11.37
CA ASP A 28 -16.71 4.93 12.28
C ASP A 28 -15.36 4.66 11.59
N GLY A 29 -15.21 5.14 10.35
CA GLY A 29 -14.01 4.92 9.54
C GLY A 29 -13.91 3.53 8.88
N ALA A 30 -14.81 2.60 9.16
CA ALA A 30 -14.75 1.23 8.65
C ALA A 30 -15.03 1.09 7.14
N ARG A 31 -15.46 2.16 6.44
CA ARG A 31 -15.73 2.21 4.99
C ARG A 31 -16.90 1.38 4.48
N TYR A 32 -17.39 0.40 5.24
CA TYR A 32 -18.44 -0.53 4.83
C TYR A 32 -19.72 -0.37 5.67
N ASN A 33 -20.82 -0.98 5.21
CA ASN A 33 -22.06 -1.08 5.99
C ASN A 33 -22.00 -2.28 6.96
N ARG A 34 -22.95 -2.35 7.89
CA ARG A 34 -22.98 -3.39 8.93
C ARG A 34 -23.11 -4.80 8.35
N GLU A 35 -23.90 -4.96 7.30
CA GLU A 35 -24.11 -6.26 6.65
C GLU A 35 -22.80 -6.79 6.05
N THR A 36 -21.99 -5.94 5.43
CA THR A 36 -20.68 -6.33 4.88
C THR A 36 -19.69 -6.68 5.99
N LEU A 37 -19.69 -5.94 7.10
CA LEU A 37 -18.80 -6.17 8.24
C LEU A 37 -19.15 -7.45 9.02
N ALA A 38 -20.33 -8.02 8.82
CA ALA A 38 -20.72 -9.30 9.42
C ALA A 38 -20.01 -10.51 8.78
N VAL A 39 -19.43 -10.35 7.59
CA VAL A 39 -18.69 -11.43 6.90
C VAL A 39 -17.25 -11.48 7.41
N HIS A 40 -16.83 -12.66 7.87
CA HIS A 40 -15.50 -12.87 8.44
C HIS A 40 -14.72 -13.91 7.66
N TYR A 41 -13.42 -13.66 7.49
CA TYR A 41 -12.44 -14.63 7.03
C TYR A 41 -11.37 -14.78 8.12
N LYS A 42 -11.11 -16.01 8.56
CA LYS A 42 -10.21 -16.30 9.71
C LYS A 42 -10.49 -15.41 10.94
N GLY A 43 -11.76 -15.13 11.21
CA GLY A 43 -12.17 -14.30 12.35
C GLY A 43 -11.98 -12.79 12.19
N LYS A 44 -11.54 -12.30 11.03
CA LYS A 44 -11.47 -10.86 10.73
C LYS A 44 -12.43 -10.46 9.61
N ASN A 45 -13.08 -9.32 9.75
CA ASN A 45 -13.86 -8.69 8.69
C ASN A 45 -12.96 -7.86 7.75
N ILE A 46 -13.53 -7.32 6.67
CA ILE A 46 -12.76 -6.59 5.66
C ILE A 46 -12.13 -5.28 6.19
N ALA A 47 -12.78 -4.58 7.12
CA ALA A 47 -12.23 -3.36 7.70
C ALA A 47 -11.02 -3.66 8.58
N GLU A 48 -11.09 -4.73 9.38
CA GLU A 48 -9.97 -5.19 10.21
C GLU A 48 -8.79 -5.66 9.34
N VAL A 49 -9.06 -6.31 8.20
CA VAL A 49 -8.02 -6.68 7.24
C VAL A 49 -7.36 -5.44 6.63
N LEU A 50 -8.13 -4.42 6.26
CA LEU A 50 -7.59 -3.16 5.75
C LEU A 50 -6.80 -2.38 6.82
N ASP A 51 -7.10 -2.57 8.10
CA ASP A 51 -6.35 -1.93 9.17
C ASP A 51 -5.00 -2.62 9.41
N MET A 52 -4.80 -3.88 9.03
CA MET A 52 -3.52 -4.59 9.25
C MET A 52 -2.32 -3.90 8.57
N PRO A 53 -1.15 -3.86 9.23
CA PRO A 53 0.13 -3.63 8.56
C PRO A 53 0.35 -4.65 7.45
N ILE A 54 0.98 -4.25 6.35
CA ILE A 54 1.27 -5.13 5.20
C ILE A 54 2.05 -6.38 5.63
N SER A 55 2.93 -6.30 6.63
CA SER A 55 3.64 -7.47 7.16
C SER A 55 2.71 -8.48 7.82
N GLU A 56 1.77 -8.02 8.66
CA GLU A 56 0.76 -8.89 9.29
C GLU A 56 -0.16 -9.49 8.21
N ALA A 57 -0.57 -8.68 7.24
CA ALA A 57 -1.41 -9.15 6.15
C ALA A 57 -0.70 -10.20 5.27
N ALA A 58 0.61 -10.06 5.05
CA ALA A 58 1.40 -11.04 4.29
C ALA A 58 1.36 -12.42 4.95
N GLU A 59 1.47 -12.48 6.28
CA GLU A 59 1.33 -13.72 7.07
C GLU A 59 -0.12 -14.23 7.05
N PHE A 60 -1.09 -13.34 7.28
CA PHE A 60 -2.50 -13.68 7.30
C PHE A 60 -2.97 -14.35 5.99
N PHE A 61 -2.45 -13.88 4.85
CA PHE A 61 -2.76 -14.38 3.51
C PHE A 61 -1.75 -15.40 2.97
N GLU A 62 -0.84 -15.96 3.76
CA GLU A 62 0.20 -16.90 3.31
C GLU A 62 -0.34 -18.06 2.47
N ALA A 63 -1.50 -18.62 2.85
CA ALA A 63 -2.14 -19.71 2.12
C ALA A 63 -2.67 -19.32 0.73
N ILE A 64 -2.85 -18.02 0.44
CA ILE A 64 -3.36 -17.49 -0.82
C ILE A 64 -2.18 -16.90 -1.61
N SER A 65 -1.52 -17.75 -2.41
CA SER A 65 -0.27 -17.44 -3.09
C SER A 65 -0.31 -16.17 -3.95
N SER A 66 -1.44 -15.88 -4.61
CA SER A 66 -1.62 -14.69 -5.44
C SER A 66 -1.56 -13.38 -4.63
N ILE A 67 -2.15 -13.38 -3.43
CA ILE A 67 -2.15 -12.23 -2.51
C ILE A 67 -0.80 -12.16 -1.78
N HIS A 68 -0.39 -13.27 -1.17
CA HIS A 68 0.83 -13.35 -0.38
C HIS A 68 2.06 -12.88 -1.18
N ARG A 69 2.18 -13.31 -2.43
CA ARG A 69 3.29 -12.91 -3.31
C ARG A 69 3.36 -11.39 -3.47
N PHE A 70 2.22 -10.70 -3.63
CA PHE A 70 2.19 -9.25 -3.79
C PHE A 70 2.57 -8.53 -2.48
N LEU A 71 1.97 -8.96 -1.37
CA LEU A 71 2.25 -8.40 -0.05
C LEU A 71 3.70 -8.61 0.36
N LYS A 72 4.27 -9.78 0.08
CA LYS A 72 5.68 -10.09 0.34
C LYS A 72 6.62 -9.11 -0.36
N THR A 73 6.36 -8.77 -1.63
CA THR A 73 7.17 -7.77 -2.32
C THR A 73 7.05 -6.39 -1.70
N LEU A 74 5.87 -5.99 -1.23
CA LEU A 74 5.72 -4.73 -0.49
C LEU A 74 6.52 -4.73 0.82
N VAL A 75 6.58 -5.86 1.53
CA VAL A 75 7.45 -6.02 2.72
C VAL A 75 8.93 -5.92 2.33
N GLU A 76 9.36 -6.59 1.27
CA GLU A 76 10.74 -6.60 0.78
C GLU A 76 11.24 -5.21 0.39
N VAL A 77 10.37 -4.37 -0.20
CA VAL A 77 10.71 -2.96 -0.51
C VAL A 77 10.66 -2.05 0.71
N GLY A 78 10.26 -2.56 1.88
CA GLY A 78 10.29 -1.84 3.15
C GLY A 78 8.97 -1.23 3.61
N LEU A 79 7.84 -1.57 2.97
CA LEU A 79 6.53 -1.02 3.31
C LEU A 79 5.74 -1.87 4.33
N GLY A 80 6.40 -2.81 5.00
CA GLY A 80 5.71 -3.74 5.92
C GLY A 80 4.90 -3.06 7.04
N TYR A 81 5.33 -1.86 7.48
CA TYR A 81 4.65 -1.10 8.53
C TYR A 81 3.41 -0.32 8.04
N VAL A 82 3.29 -0.09 6.73
CA VAL A 82 2.16 0.65 6.15
C VAL A 82 0.91 -0.21 6.26
N ARG A 83 -0.22 0.40 6.66
CA ARG A 83 -1.50 -0.31 6.74
C ARG A 83 -2.10 -0.48 5.34
N LEU A 84 -2.72 -1.64 5.07
CA LEU A 84 -3.27 -1.95 3.75
C LEU A 84 -4.28 -0.92 3.24
N GLY A 85 -5.11 -0.41 4.14
CA GLY A 85 -6.15 0.58 3.86
C GLY A 85 -5.68 2.03 3.96
N GLN A 86 -4.39 2.30 4.22
CA GLN A 86 -3.89 3.66 4.34
C GLN A 86 -4.17 4.45 3.06
N SER A 87 -4.70 5.67 3.21
CA SER A 87 -5.02 6.51 2.06
C SER A 87 -3.75 6.86 1.28
N ALA A 88 -3.80 6.74 -0.05
CA ALA A 88 -2.69 7.11 -0.92
C ALA A 88 -2.26 8.57 -0.75
N THR A 89 -3.18 9.46 -0.37
CA THR A 89 -2.90 10.89 -0.11
C THR A 89 -2.08 11.13 1.15
N THR A 90 -1.98 10.13 2.03
CA THR A 90 -1.23 10.22 3.29
C THR A 90 0.12 9.52 3.23
N LEU A 91 0.46 8.89 2.09
CA LEU A 91 1.77 8.31 1.87
C LEU A 91 2.80 9.41 1.61
N SER A 92 3.98 9.24 2.20
CA SER A 92 5.17 10.02 1.82
C SER A 92 5.55 9.75 0.36
N GLY A 93 6.26 10.69 -0.27
CA GLY A 93 6.77 10.50 -1.63
C GLY A 93 7.61 9.22 -1.78
N GLY A 94 8.46 8.93 -0.79
CA GLY A 94 9.27 7.70 -0.77
C GLY A 94 8.46 6.42 -0.60
N GLU A 95 7.33 6.45 0.12
CA GLU A 95 6.42 5.30 0.18
C GLU A 95 5.69 5.09 -1.15
N ALA A 96 5.14 6.15 -1.72
CA ALA A 96 4.45 6.10 -3.01
C ALA A 96 5.37 5.56 -4.13
N GLN A 97 6.63 6.01 -4.15
CA GLN A 97 7.62 5.51 -5.09
C GLN A 97 7.89 4.01 -4.92
N ARG A 98 8.03 3.54 -3.67
CA ARG A 98 8.27 2.11 -3.38
C ARG A 98 7.06 1.24 -3.74
N VAL A 99 5.82 1.72 -3.56
CA VAL A 99 4.61 1.02 -4.05
C VAL A 99 4.67 0.83 -5.56
N LYS A 100 5.06 1.87 -6.30
CA LYS A 100 5.22 1.80 -7.76
C LYS A 100 6.29 0.79 -8.17
N LEU A 101 7.45 0.79 -7.50
CA LEU A 101 8.54 -0.16 -7.78
C LEU A 101 8.16 -1.60 -7.45
N ALA A 102 7.47 -1.84 -6.33
CA ALA A 102 6.95 -3.16 -5.97
C ALA A 102 6.01 -3.72 -7.05
N THR A 103 5.18 -2.85 -7.64
CA THR A 103 4.26 -3.22 -8.73
C THR A 103 5.03 -3.65 -9.99
N GLU A 104 6.13 -2.97 -10.31
CA GLU A 104 6.99 -3.33 -11.45
C GLU A 104 7.74 -4.65 -11.22
N LEU A 105 8.25 -4.88 -10.00
CA LEU A 105 8.92 -6.15 -9.64
C LEU A 105 8.02 -7.38 -9.81
N GLN A 106 6.70 -7.22 -9.61
CA GLN A 106 5.74 -8.30 -9.73
C GLN A 106 5.48 -8.73 -11.17
N LYS A 107 5.67 -7.83 -12.14
CA LYS A 107 5.46 -8.13 -13.55
C LYS A 107 6.46 -9.19 -14.03
N ARG A 108 5.98 -10.10 -14.89
CA ARG A 108 6.87 -10.99 -15.64
C ARG A 108 7.61 -10.13 -16.66
N SER A 109 8.89 -9.86 -16.40
CA SER A 109 9.74 -9.20 -17.39
C SER A 109 10.37 -10.23 -18.33
N MET A 110 10.47 -9.86 -19.60
CA MET A 110 11.24 -10.57 -20.63
C MET A 110 12.68 -10.03 -20.75
N GLY A 111 13.13 -9.20 -19.78
CA GLY A 111 14.44 -8.56 -19.79
C GLY A 111 14.61 -7.49 -20.87
N ARG A 112 13.54 -6.74 -21.17
CA ARG A 112 13.52 -5.74 -22.25
C ARG A 112 12.91 -4.40 -21.85
N SER A 113 12.70 -4.19 -20.55
CA SER A 113 12.18 -2.94 -20.01
C SER A 113 13.32 -2.04 -19.56
N ILE A 114 13.17 -0.74 -19.80
CA ILE A 114 14.06 0.30 -19.30
C ILE A 114 13.29 1.06 -18.21
N TYR A 115 13.83 1.08 -17.00
CA TYR A 115 13.33 1.86 -15.89
C TYR A 115 14.19 3.12 -15.79
N VAL A 116 13.56 4.30 -15.70
CA VAL A 116 14.26 5.57 -15.47
C VAL A 116 13.73 6.13 -14.17
N LEU A 117 14.63 6.37 -13.21
CA LEU A 117 14.28 6.91 -11.90
C LEU A 117 14.93 8.29 -11.74
N ASP A 118 14.10 9.29 -11.45
CA ASP A 118 14.56 10.62 -11.09
C ASP A 118 14.71 10.69 -9.56
N GLU A 119 15.91 11.00 -9.10
CA GLU A 119 16.33 11.08 -7.69
C GLU A 119 15.65 10.07 -6.72
N PRO A 120 15.81 8.75 -6.92
CA PRO A 120 15.03 7.77 -6.17
C PRO A 120 15.39 7.64 -4.68
N THR A 121 16.42 8.34 -4.22
CA THR A 121 16.90 8.34 -2.84
C THR A 121 16.47 9.57 -2.05
N THR A 122 15.87 10.58 -2.70
CA THR A 122 15.53 11.85 -2.04
C THR A 122 14.52 11.63 -0.91
N GLY A 123 14.90 12.02 0.31
CA GLY A 123 14.07 11.86 1.50
C GLY A 123 14.02 10.44 2.10
N LEU A 124 14.84 9.49 1.62
CA LEU A 124 14.92 8.14 2.19
C LEU A 124 15.96 8.05 3.30
N HIS A 125 15.61 7.32 4.36
CA HIS A 125 16.57 6.90 5.39
C HIS A 125 17.54 5.85 4.81
N PHE A 126 18.75 5.73 5.38
CA PHE A 126 19.79 4.81 4.88
C PHE A 126 19.31 3.35 4.73
N GLU A 127 18.50 2.87 5.67
CA GLU A 127 17.93 1.52 5.61
C GLU A 127 16.94 1.35 4.45
N ASP A 128 16.19 2.39 4.09
CA ASP A 128 15.29 2.36 2.94
C ASP A 128 16.05 2.46 1.62
N VAL A 129 17.15 3.21 1.57
CA VAL A 129 18.07 3.22 0.42
C VAL A 129 18.63 1.82 0.18
N ARG A 130 19.03 1.10 1.25
CA ARG A 130 19.51 -0.29 1.13
C ARG A 130 18.46 -1.20 0.52
N LYS A 131 17.20 -1.12 0.97
CA LYS A 131 16.07 -1.89 0.42
C LYS A 131 15.77 -1.52 -1.03
N LEU A 132 15.80 -0.23 -1.36
CA LEU A 132 15.65 0.25 -2.73
C LEU A 132 16.72 -0.34 -3.65
N LEU A 133 17.99 -0.35 -3.25
CA LEU A 133 19.07 -0.94 -4.06
C LEU A 133 18.86 -2.45 -4.30
N LEU A 134 18.36 -3.19 -3.31
CA LEU A 134 18.00 -4.61 -3.50
C LEU A 134 16.91 -4.78 -4.56
N VAL A 135 15.91 -3.89 -4.58
CA VAL A 135 14.83 -3.88 -5.56
C VAL A 135 15.36 -3.58 -6.97
N LEU A 136 16.19 -2.56 -7.12
CA LEU A 136 16.76 -2.17 -8.41
C LEU A 136 17.66 -3.28 -8.97
N ASN A 137 18.51 -3.87 -8.14
CA ASN A 137 19.31 -5.04 -8.54
C ASN A 137 18.42 -6.21 -8.98
N GLY A 138 17.32 -6.49 -8.27
CA GLY A 138 16.36 -7.51 -8.66
C GLY A 138 15.67 -7.25 -10.02
N LEU A 139 15.56 -6.00 -10.46
CA LEU A 139 15.12 -5.66 -11.82
C LEU A 139 16.22 -5.95 -12.85
N VAL A 140 17.48 -5.61 -12.54
CA VAL A 140 18.64 -5.89 -13.39
C VAL A 140 18.87 -7.40 -13.55
N ASP A 141 18.74 -8.18 -12.47
CA ASP A 141 18.87 -9.64 -12.48
C ASP A 141 17.83 -10.33 -13.39
N LYS A 142 16.67 -9.67 -13.60
CA LYS A 142 15.63 -10.10 -14.54
C LYS A 142 15.92 -9.67 -16.00
N GLY A 143 17.10 -9.11 -16.26
CA GLY A 143 17.55 -8.65 -17.57
C GLY A 143 17.08 -7.25 -17.96
N ASN A 144 16.50 -6.47 -17.04
CA ASN A 144 16.07 -5.10 -17.35
C ASN A 144 17.23 -4.11 -17.25
N THR A 145 17.06 -2.94 -17.88
CA THR A 145 17.93 -1.77 -17.65
C THR A 145 17.26 -0.88 -16.61
N VAL A 146 18.03 -0.39 -15.65
CA VAL A 146 17.63 0.55 -14.60
C VAL A 146 18.58 1.74 -14.65
#